data_AF-A0A6I7W8S7-F1
#
_entry.id   AF-A0A6I7W8S7-F1
#
_cell.length_a   1.000
_cell.length_b   1.000
_cell.length_c   1.000
_cell.angle_alpha   90.00
_cell.angle_beta   90.00
_cell.angle_gamma   90.00
#
_symmetry.space_group_name_H-M   'P 1'
#
loop_
_entity.id
_entity.type
_entity.pdbx_description
1 polymer ?
#
loop_
_entity_poly.entity_id
_entity_poly.type
_entity_poly.pdbx_seq_one_letter_code
_entity_poly.pdbx_strand_id
1 'polypeptide(L)'
;QRYRRLNNVTLPTVLVAEEAHTFIKRYRDDSENQDVASICCQVFEKIAREGRKFGLGLIVSSQRPSELSPTVLSQCNTFLLHRISNDRDQEQVHKLVPDNLRGLLRELPSLPSQHAILMGWASELPVLVKMNDLSEAQRPHSDDPHFWNVWKGKDEDGKTVARKSDWKSVVADWQKG
;
A
#
# COMPACT_ATOMS: atom_id res chain seq x y z
N GLN A 1 -16.60 -8.96 -15.08
CA GLN A 1 -17.79 -8.80 -15.93
C GLN A 1 -18.74 -10.01 -15.97
N ARG A 2 -18.30 -11.24 -15.63
CA ARG A 2 -19.18 -12.43 -15.59
C ARG A 2 -20.39 -12.25 -14.65
N TYR A 3 -20.18 -11.68 -13.46
CA TYR A 3 -21.27 -11.46 -12.48
C TYR A 3 -22.41 -10.58 -13.02
N ARG A 4 -22.11 -9.38 -13.55
CA ARG A 4 -23.15 -8.48 -14.09
C ARG A 4 -23.86 -9.09 -15.30
N ARG A 5 -23.15 -9.82 -16.16
CA ARG A 5 -23.76 -10.51 -17.31
C ARG A 5 -24.69 -11.66 -16.88
N LEU A 6 -24.36 -12.35 -15.80
CA LEU A 6 -25.15 -13.47 -15.28
C LEU A 6 -26.35 -13.02 -14.44
N ASN A 7 -26.19 -11.95 -13.65
CA ASN A 7 -27.16 -11.56 -12.63
C ASN A 7 -27.94 -10.28 -12.96
N ASN A 8 -27.61 -9.58 -14.06
CA ASN A 8 -28.15 -8.28 -14.46
C ASN A 8 -28.05 -7.16 -13.38
N VAL A 9 -27.32 -7.40 -12.30
CA VAL A 9 -27.05 -6.47 -11.20
C VAL A 9 -25.54 -6.33 -10.98
N THR A 10 -25.12 -5.15 -10.48
CA THR A 10 -23.72 -4.91 -10.10
C THR A 10 -23.47 -5.34 -8.67
N LEU A 11 -22.38 -6.06 -8.44
CA LEU A 11 -21.87 -6.33 -7.09
C LEU A 11 -20.71 -5.37 -6.83
N PRO A 12 -20.86 -4.40 -5.90
CA PRO A 12 -19.74 -3.57 -5.48
C PRO A 12 -18.62 -4.45 -4.94
N THR A 13 -17.42 -4.28 -5.48
CA THR A 13 -16.22 -5.04 -5.07
C THR A 13 -15.08 -4.06 -4.91
N VAL A 14 -14.29 -4.21 -3.85
CA VAL A 14 -13.11 -3.39 -3.62
C VAL A 14 -11.88 -4.27 -3.75
N LEU A 15 -10.98 -3.89 -4.65
CA LEU A 15 -9.66 -4.49 -4.76
C LEU A 15 -8.68 -3.69 -3.90
N VAL A 16 -8.01 -4.35 -2.97
CA VAL A 16 -6.95 -3.74 -2.15
C VAL A 16 -5.60 -4.19 -2.70
N ALA A 17 -4.80 -3.23 -3.15
CA ALA A 17 -3.45 -3.43 -3.67
C ALA A 17 -2.45 -2.93 -2.62
N GLU A 18 -1.89 -3.86 -1.86
CA GLU A 18 -0.78 -3.58 -0.93
C GLU A 18 0.56 -3.55 -1.66
N GLU A 19 1.52 -2.81 -1.12
CA GLU A 19 2.87 -2.69 -1.68
C GLU A 19 2.84 -2.31 -3.17
N ALA A 20 1.89 -1.44 -3.54
CA ALA A 20 1.49 -1.28 -4.93
C ALA A 20 2.58 -0.70 -5.83
N HIS A 21 3.61 -0.06 -5.27
CA HIS A 21 4.78 0.39 -6.03
C HIS A 21 5.58 -0.78 -6.63
N THR A 22 5.37 -2.01 -6.20
CA THR A 22 6.04 -3.20 -6.75
C THR A 22 5.51 -3.59 -8.14
N PHE A 23 4.24 -3.31 -8.45
CA PHE A 23 3.59 -3.70 -9.71
C PHE A 23 2.81 -2.58 -10.44
N ILE A 24 2.53 -1.46 -9.79
CA ILE A 24 1.91 -0.25 -10.41
C ILE A 24 2.97 0.84 -10.56
N LYS A 25 4.02 0.56 -11.34
CA LYS A 25 5.17 1.46 -11.45
C LYS A 25 4.94 2.59 -12.44
N ARG A 26 5.56 3.75 -12.16
CA ARG A 26 5.82 4.77 -13.19
C ARG A 26 6.73 4.16 -14.26
N TYR A 27 6.32 4.24 -15.53
CA TYR A 27 7.11 3.74 -16.66
C TYR A 27 8.51 4.38 -16.66
N ARG A 28 9.54 3.57 -16.92
CA ARG A 28 10.84 4.06 -17.36
C ARG A 28 10.77 4.08 -18.89
N ASP A 29 11.00 5.23 -19.51
CA ASP A 29 10.81 5.45 -20.94
C ASP A 29 11.75 4.62 -21.86
N ASP A 30 12.67 3.81 -21.30
CA ASP A 30 13.80 3.22 -22.04
C ASP A 30 13.73 1.71 -22.32
N SER A 31 12.65 0.99 -21.98
CA SER A 31 12.59 -0.47 -22.21
C SER A 31 11.65 -0.84 -23.36
N GLU A 32 12.22 -1.10 -24.55
CA GLU A 32 11.54 -1.66 -25.73
C GLU A 32 10.94 -3.07 -25.52
N ASN A 33 11.12 -3.67 -24.35
CA ASN A 33 10.43 -4.89 -23.95
C ASN A 33 9.17 -4.56 -23.16
N GLN A 34 8.01 -5.03 -23.63
CA GLN A 34 6.78 -5.09 -22.85
C GLN A 34 6.97 -6.04 -21.67
N ASP A 35 7.57 -5.55 -20.59
CA ASP A 35 7.71 -6.30 -19.35
C ASP A 35 6.33 -6.65 -18.80
N VAL A 36 6.18 -7.84 -18.20
CA VAL A 36 4.95 -8.27 -17.50
C VAL A 36 4.45 -7.19 -16.53
N ALA A 37 5.38 -6.46 -15.90
CA ALA A 37 5.08 -5.33 -15.03
C ALA A 37 4.34 -4.18 -15.74
N SER A 38 4.66 -3.90 -17.01
CA SER A 38 3.98 -2.87 -17.81
C SER A 38 2.51 -3.25 -18.07
N ILE A 39 2.25 -4.53 -18.39
CA ILE A 39 0.90 -5.06 -18.60
C ILE A 39 0.10 -4.98 -17.29
N CYS A 40 0.70 -5.38 -16.17
CA CYS A 40 0.07 -5.24 -14.85
C CYS A 40 -0.32 -3.78 -14.56
N CYS A 41 0.61 -2.84 -14.76
CA CYS A 41 0.35 -1.41 -14.56
C CYS A 41 -0.83 -0.92 -15.42
N GLN A 42 -0.86 -1.28 -16.72
CA GLN A 42 -1.96 -0.93 -17.63
C GLN A 42 -3.32 -1.46 -17.15
N VAL A 43 -3.36 -2.67 -16.57
CA VAL A 43 -4.59 -3.23 -16.00
C VAL A 43 -5.07 -2.39 -14.81
N PHE A 44 -4.19 -2.01 -13.89
CA PHE A 44 -4.56 -1.16 -12.77
C PHE A 44 -4.96 0.26 -13.20
N GLU A 45 -4.30 0.84 -14.20
CA GLU A 45 -4.71 2.11 -14.80
C GLU A 45 -6.11 2.03 -15.40
N LYS A 46 -6.42 0.93 -16.09
CA LYS A 46 -7.77 0.69 -16.64
C LYS A 46 -8.80 0.52 -15.53
N ILE A 47 -8.48 -0.22 -14.47
CA ILE A 47 -9.36 -0.37 -13.29
C ILE A 47 -9.60 1.00 -12.64
N ALA A 48 -8.57 1.82 -12.48
CA ALA A 48 -8.70 3.14 -11.86
C ALA A 48 -9.59 4.08 -12.70
N ARG A 49 -9.48 4.04 -14.04
CA ARG A 49 -10.29 4.88 -14.95
C ARG A 49 -11.73 4.39 -15.13
N GLU A 50 -11.96 3.08 -15.19
CA GLU A 50 -13.24 2.50 -15.63
C GLU A 50 -13.96 1.68 -14.55
N GLY A 51 -13.28 1.30 -13.47
CA GLY A 51 -13.78 0.37 -12.45
C GLY A 51 -15.13 0.78 -11.87
N ARG A 52 -15.32 2.10 -11.63
CA ARG A 52 -16.58 2.67 -11.13
C ARG A 52 -17.80 2.30 -12.00
N LYS A 53 -17.66 2.24 -13.34
CA LYS A 53 -18.75 1.86 -14.26
C LYS A 53 -19.23 0.42 -14.05
N PHE A 54 -18.43 -0.39 -13.38
CA PHE A 54 -18.65 -1.82 -13.16
C PHE A 54 -18.83 -2.16 -11.67
N GLY A 55 -18.87 -1.17 -10.78
CA GLY A 55 -18.93 -1.38 -9.33
C GLY A 55 -17.60 -1.85 -8.72
N LEU A 56 -16.47 -1.67 -9.41
CA LEU A 56 -15.15 -2.01 -8.91
C LEU A 56 -14.45 -0.78 -8.32
N GLY A 57 -14.19 -0.79 -7.02
CA GLY A 57 -13.32 0.15 -6.33
C GLY A 57 -11.89 -0.37 -6.25
N LEU A 58 -10.92 0.54 -6.13
CA LEU A 58 -9.51 0.23 -5.95
C LEU A 58 -8.98 1.01 -4.74
N ILE A 59 -8.34 0.31 -3.82
CA ILE A 59 -7.55 0.88 -2.74
C ILE A 59 -6.09 0.56 -3.03
N VAL A 60 -5.25 1.59 -3.02
CA VAL A 60 -3.82 1.48 -3.28
C VAL A 60 -3.09 1.87 -2.01
N SER A 61 -2.28 0.95 -1.47
CA SER A 61 -1.41 1.20 -0.32
C SER A 61 0.05 1.11 -0.76
N SER A 62 0.84 2.13 -0.41
CA SER A 62 2.26 2.21 -0.73
C SER A 62 2.99 3.18 0.19
N GLN A 63 4.22 2.83 0.53
CA GLN A 63 5.22 3.64 1.22
C GLN A 63 6.08 4.49 0.27
N ARG A 64 5.97 4.28 -1.05
CA ARG A 64 6.70 5.04 -2.10
C ARG A 64 5.74 5.62 -3.13
N PRO A 65 4.98 6.68 -2.81
CA PRO A 65 4.06 7.29 -3.77
C PRO A 65 4.76 7.83 -5.03
N SER A 66 6.02 8.23 -4.98
CA SER A 66 6.78 8.71 -6.15
C SER A 66 7.14 7.63 -7.18
N GLU A 67 7.03 6.36 -6.79
CA GLU A 67 7.24 5.20 -7.67
C GLU A 67 5.94 4.70 -8.31
N LEU A 68 4.77 5.14 -7.82
CA LEU A 68 3.48 4.74 -8.36
C LEU A 68 3.17 5.39 -9.71
N SER A 69 2.36 4.72 -10.54
CA SER A 69 1.82 5.31 -11.76
C SER A 69 1.09 6.62 -11.46
N PRO A 70 1.52 7.74 -12.07
CA PRO A 70 0.80 9.01 -11.97
C PRO A 70 -0.65 8.92 -12.46
N THR A 71 -0.91 8.05 -13.44
CA THR A 71 -2.26 7.78 -13.93
C THR A 71 -3.13 7.26 -12.79
N VAL A 72 -2.71 6.20 -12.08
CA VAL A 72 -3.49 5.62 -10.99
C VAL A 72 -3.68 6.64 -9.87
N LEU A 73 -2.62 7.34 -9.47
CA LEU A 73 -2.70 8.38 -8.44
C LEU A 73 -3.68 9.51 -8.79
N SER A 74 -3.72 9.95 -10.05
CA SER A 74 -4.64 11.00 -10.51
C SER A 74 -6.12 10.59 -10.52
N GLN A 75 -6.40 9.28 -10.51
CA GLN A 75 -7.77 8.75 -10.43
C GLN A 75 -8.20 8.50 -8.97
N CYS A 76 -7.28 8.57 -8.01
CA CYS A 76 -7.62 8.49 -6.59
C CYS A 76 -8.32 9.77 -6.15
N ASN A 77 -9.57 9.64 -5.70
CA ASN A 77 -10.36 10.77 -5.22
C ASN A 77 -10.34 10.93 -3.70
N THR A 78 -9.80 9.94 -2.98
CA THR A 78 -9.68 9.92 -1.52
C THR A 78 -8.25 9.54 -1.18
N PHE A 79 -7.66 10.28 -0.24
CA PHE A 79 -6.31 10.04 0.24
C PHE A 79 -6.32 9.95 1.76
N LEU A 80 -5.59 8.95 2.27
CA LEU A 80 -5.25 8.82 3.68
C LEU A 80 -3.73 8.83 3.77
N LEU A 81 -3.18 9.98 4.16
CA LEU A 81 -1.75 10.25 4.11
C LEU A 81 -1.15 10.09 5.50
N HIS A 82 -0.36 9.04 5.69
CA HIS A 82 0.45 8.84 6.89
C HIS A 82 1.74 9.68 6.83
N ARG A 83 2.60 9.52 7.84
CA ARG A 83 3.92 10.15 7.86
C ARG A 83 4.73 9.81 6.60
N ILE A 84 5.13 10.83 5.85
CA ILE A 84 6.02 10.73 4.70
C ILE A 84 7.20 11.65 4.92
N SER A 85 8.39 11.07 5.09
CA SER A 85 9.62 11.83 5.39
C SER A 85 10.48 12.07 4.15
N ASN A 86 10.28 11.30 3.07
CA ASN A 86 11.07 11.41 1.86
C ASN A 86 10.60 12.60 1.00
N ASP A 87 11.52 13.48 0.60
CA ASP A 87 11.20 14.71 -0.14
C ASP A 87 10.54 14.45 -1.50
N ARG A 88 11.00 13.41 -2.23
CA ARG A 88 10.46 13.05 -3.54
C ARG A 88 9.02 12.54 -3.43
N ASP A 89 8.73 11.79 -2.38
CA ASP A 89 7.38 11.30 -2.08
C ASP A 89 6.46 12.43 -1.65
N GLN A 90 6.94 13.34 -0.80
CA GLN A 90 6.20 14.56 -0.43
C GLN A 90 5.86 15.41 -1.67
N GLU A 91 6.84 15.64 -2.55
CA GLU A 91 6.63 16.41 -3.77
C GLU A 91 5.58 15.76 -4.69
N GLN A 92 5.58 14.44 -4.80
CA GLN A 92 4.57 13.73 -5.57
C GLN A 92 3.18 13.92 -4.98
N VAL A 93 3.03 13.84 -3.66
CA VAL A 93 1.74 14.06 -2.99
C VAL A 93 1.29 15.53 -3.12
N HIS A 94 2.20 16.49 -3.01
CA HIS A 94 1.90 17.91 -3.22
C HIS A 94 1.33 18.23 -4.60
N LYS A 95 1.69 17.45 -5.63
CA LYS A 95 1.16 17.60 -7.01
C LYS A 95 -0.27 17.08 -7.16
N LEU A 96 -0.71 16.20 -6.27
CA LEU A 96 -2.05 15.58 -6.32
C LEU A 96 -3.11 16.38 -5.58
N VAL A 97 -2.69 17.29 -4.70
CA VAL A 97 -3.60 18.05 -3.85
C VAL A 97 -3.69 19.51 -4.30
N PRO A 98 -4.85 20.17 -4.09
CA PRO A 98 -4.99 21.60 -4.30
C PRO A 98 -3.95 22.45 -3.54
N ASP A 99 -3.54 23.58 -4.12
CA ASP A 99 -2.47 24.43 -3.60
C ASP A 99 -2.74 24.99 -2.19
N ASN A 100 -4.00 25.25 -1.86
CA ASN A 100 -4.42 25.70 -0.53
C ASN A 100 -4.16 24.68 0.58
N LEU A 101 -3.94 23.41 0.25
CA LEU A 101 -3.66 22.34 1.20
C LEU A 101 -2.17 22.04 1.37
N ARG A 102 -1.29 22.70 0.59
CA ARG A 102 0.15 22.50 0.69
C ARG A 102 0.71 22.84 2.07
N GLY A 103 0.11 23.80 2.78
CA GLY A 103 0.51 24.16 4.14
C GLY A 103 0.35 23.00 5.11
N LEU A 104 -0.79 22.31 5.07
CA LEU A 104 -1.05 21.13 5.90
C LEU A 104 -0.10 19.97 5.56
N LEU A 105 0.21 19.79 4.27
CA LEU A 105 1.10 18.72 3.85
C LEU A 105 2.56 18.92 4.28
N ARG A 106 2.99 20.13 4.66
CA ARG A 106 4.32 20.36 5.25
C ARG A 106 4.51 19.68 6.60
N GLU A 107 3.41 19.32 7.27
CA GLU A 107 3.42 18.56 8.52
C GLU A 107 3.48 17.04 8.29
N LEU A 108 3.45 16.56 7.03
CA LEU A 108 3.55 15.12 6.75
C LEU A 108 4.79 14.45 7.41
N PRO A 109 5.99 15.05 7.43
CA PRO A 109 7.15 14.43 8.07
C PRO A 109 7.06 14.38 9.60
N SER A 110 6.33 15.32 10.21
CA SER A 110 6.17 15.46 11.66
C SER A 110 5.00 14.64 12.22
N LEU A 111 4.17 14.04 11.36
CA LEU A 111 3.03 13.24 11.80
C LEU A 111 3.46 12.10 12.74
N PRO A 112 2.84 11.98 13.92
CA PRO A 112 3.11 10.85 14.80
C PRO A 112 2.60 9.53 14.21
N SER A 113 3.15 8.42 14.68
CA SER A 113 2.60 7.09 14.37
C SER A 113 1.11 7.04 14.71
N GLN A 114 0.37 6.19 14.00
CA GLN A 114 -1.08 6.04 14.14
C GLN A 114 -1.90 7.25 13.67
N HIS A 115 -1.28 8.33 13.18
CA HIS A 115 -1.99 9.49 12.65
C HIS A 115 -1.88 9.57 11.12
N ALA A 116 -2.90 10.17 10.50
CA ALA A 116 -2.96 10.42 9.07
C ALA A 116 -3.79 11.66 8.76
N ILE A 117 -3.52 12.28 7.62
CA ILE A 117 -4.38 13.31 7.04
C ILE A 117 -5.36 12.64 6.08
N LEU A 118 -6.66 12.71 6.36
CA LEU A 118 -7.73 12.25 5.49
C LEU A 118 -8.24 13.41 4.63
N MET A 119 -8.34 13.19 3.32
CA MET A 119 -8.79 14.22 2.38
C MET A 119 -9.40 13.62 1.11
N GLY A 120 -10.01 14.48 0.30
CA GLY A 120 -10.72 14.08 -0.92
C GLY A 120 -12.19 13.78 -0.66
N TRP A 121 -12.79 12.85 -1.39
CA TRP A 121 -14.24 12.56 -1.29
C TRP A 121 -14.69 12.06 0.09
N ALA A 122 -13.77 11.59 0.93
CA ALA A 122 -14.08 11.17 2.28
C ALA A 122 -14.31 12.33 3.26
N SER A 123 -13.90 13.56 2.93
CA SER A 123 -14.07 14.73 3.81
C SER A 123 -14.03 16.04 3.02
N GLU A 124 -14.98 16.95 3.29
CA GLU A 124 -15.04 18.27 2.63
C GLU A 124 -13.79 19.12 2.87
N LEU A 125 -13.21 19.00 4.07
CA LEU A 125 -11.95 19.63 4.46
C LEU A 125 -10.95 18.55 4.89
N PRO A 126 -9.64 18.73 4.67
CA PRO A 126 -8.67 17.80 5.20
C PRO A 126 -8.72 17.75 6.72
N VAL A 127 -8.74 16.54 7.28
CA VAL A 127 -8.82 16.31 8.71
C VAL A 127 -7.68 15.41 9.17
N LEU A 128 -7.07 15.76 10.29
CA LEU A 128 -6.12 14.89 10.98
C LEU A 128 -6.91 13.82 11.73
N VAL A 129 -6.69 12.56 11.40
CA VAL A 129 -7.34 11.40 12.01
C VAL A 129 -6.32 10.55 12.77
N LYS A 130 -6.77 9.92 13.85
CA LYS A 130 -6.04 8.88 14.56
C LYS A 130 -6.66 7.52 14.23
N MET A 131 -5.83 6.57 13.81
CA MET A 131 -6.26 5.20 13.53
C MET A 131 -6.59 4.47 14.82
N ASN A 132 -7.65 3.67 14.83
CA ASN A 132 -8.00 2.87 15.99
C ASN A 132 -7.00 1.73 16.20
N ASP A 133 -6.77 1.37 17.45
CA ASP A 133 -6.03 0.15 17.77
C ASP A 133 -6.89 -1.08 17.43
N LEU A 134 -6.26 -2.10 16.86
CA LEU A 134 -6.88 -3.40 16.65
C LEU A 134 -6.79 -4.23 17.93
N SER A 135 -7.85 -4.99 18.23
CA SER A 135 -7.80 -6.02 19.28
C SER A 135 -6.72 -7.04 18.97
N GLU A 136 -6.11 -7.67 19.98
CA GLU A 136 -5.00 -8.62 19.77
C GLU A 136 -5.34 -9.72 18.75
N ALA A 137 -6.58 -10.24 18.79
CA ALA A 137 -7.06 -11.28 17.88
C ALA A 137 -7.17 -10.82 16.42
N GLN A 138 -7.13 -9.51 16.15
CA GLN A 138 -7.27 -8.91 14.82
C GLN A 138 -5.97 -8.28 14.32
N ARG A 139 -4.91 -8.26 15.13
CA ARG A 139 -3.62 -7.71 14.72
C ARG A 139 -2.96 -8.65 13.71
N PRO A 140 -2.39 -8.12 12.61
CA PRO A 140 -1.58 -8.93 11.72
C PRO A 140 -0.38 -9.49 12.48
N HIS A 141 0.08 -10.68 12.09
CA HIS A 141 1.36 -11.23 12.55
C HIS A 141 2.52 -10.50 11.84
N SER A 142 2.73 -9.24 12.20
CA SER A 142 3.70 -8.33 11.58
C SER A 142 4.78 -7.86 12.53
N ASP A 143 4.89 -8.47 13.73
CA ASP A 143 5.91 -8.08 14.69
C ASP A 143 7.31 -8.36 14.12
N ASP A 144 8.18 -7.36 14.21
CA ASP A 144 9.56 -7.51 13.79
C ASP A 144 10.21 -8.64 14.60
N PRO A 145 10.94 -9.56 13.96
CA PRO A 145 11.63 -10.60 14.69
C PRO A 145 12.60 -9.95 15.68
N HIS A 146 12.63 -10.46 16.91
CA HIS A 146 13.55 -9.98 17.95
C HIS A 146 15.00 -10.39 17.64
N PHE A 147 15.61 -9.78 16.63
CA PHE A 147 16.94 -10.10 16.10
C PHE A 147 17.99 -10.25 17.20
N TRP A 148 18.00 -9.34 18.17
CA TRP A 148 18.95 -9.37 19.29
C TRP A 148 18.79 -10.60 20.18
N ASN A 149 17.55 -10.99 20.50
CA ASN A 149 17.28 -12.21 21.27
C ASN A 149 17.59 -13.44 20.42
N VAL A 150 17.27 -13.40 19.12
CA VAL A 150 17.57 -14.48 18.18
C VAL A 150 19.06 -14.77 18.10
N TRP A 151 19.90 -13.75 17.90
CA TRP A 151 21.35 -13.88 17.79
C TRP A 151 22.02 -14.33 19.09
N LYS A 152 21.49 -13.89 20.24
CA LYS A 152 21.96 -14.37 21.55
C LYS A 152 21.46 -15.78 21.88
N GLY A 153 20.68 -16.42 21.01
CA GLY A 153 20.09 -17.72 21.26
C GLY A 153 19.10 -17.70 22.41
N LYS A 154 18.35 -16.61 22.60
CA LYS A 154 17.36 -16.43 23.67
C LYS A 154 15.93 -16.20 23.13
N ASP A 155 14.92 -16.50 23.94
CA ASP A 155 13.53 -16.05 23.74
C ASP A 155 13.28 -14.69 24.43
N GLU A 156 12.02 -14.23 24.38
CA GLU A 156 11.56 -13.00 25.05
C GLU A 156 11.73 -13.04 26.57
N ASP A 157 11.65 -14.24 27.17
CA ASP A 157 11.86 -14.48 28.60
C ASP A 157 13.35 -14.64 28.97
N GLY A 158 14.26 -14.51 28.01
CA GLY A 158 15.70 -14.63 28.21
C GLY A 158 16.23 -16.07 28.37
N LYS A 159 15.40 -17.09 28.17
CA LYS A 159 15.79 -18.51 28.19
C LYS A 159 16.52 -18.87 26.91
N THR A 160 17.49 -19.77 27.01
CA THR A 160 18.25 -20.23 25.85
C THR A 160 17.38 -21.08 24.92
N VAL A 161 17.20 -20.62 23.70
CA VAL A 161 16.50 -21.33 22.62
C VAL A 161 17.50 -21.77 21.56
N ALA A 162 17.67 -23.08 21.42
CA ALA A 162 18.47 -23.68 20.36
C ALA A 162 17.69 -23.62 19.04
N ARG A 163 18.11 -22.75 18.12
CA ARG A 163 17.55 -22.65 16.77
C ARG A 163 18.42 -23.46 15.81
N LYS A 164 17.97 -24.67 15.43
CA LYS A 164 18.66 -25.49 14.43
C LYS A 164 18.44 -24.91 13.04
N SER A 165 19.52 -24.60 12.31
CA SER A 165 19.46 -24.13 10.93
C SER A 165 19.42 -25.33 9.97
N ASP A 166 18.23 -25.89 9.71
CA ASP A 166 18.04 -26.88 8.64
C ASP A 166 17.58 -26.19 7.35
N TRP A 167 18.52 -25.54 6.67
CA TRP A 167 18.24 -24.85 5.41
C TRP A 167 17.79 -25.82 4.30
N LYS A 168 18.15 -27.10 4.36
CA LYS A 168 17.73 -28.07 3.33
C LYS A 168 16.23 -28.34 3.40
N SER A 169 15.69 -28.52 4.61
CA SER A 169 14.24 -28.69 4.81
C SER A 169 13.45 -27.46 4.35
N VAL A 170 13.95 -26.26 4.67
CA VAL A 170 13.31 -24.99 4.29
C VAL A 170 13.30 -24.80 2.78
N VAL A 171 14.43 -25.05 2.11
CA VAL A 171 14.51 -24.95 0.64
C VAL A 171 13.60 -25.98 -0.05
N ALA A 172 13.51 -27.21 0.48
CA ALA A 172 12.65 -28.24 -0.07
C ALA A 172 11.15 -27.95 0.09
N ASP A 173 10.76 -27.20 1.12
CA ASP A 173 9.39 -26.72 1.32
C ASP A 173 9.05 -25.59 0.35
N TRP A 174 9.94 -24.60 0.21
CA TRP A 174 9.77 -23.48 -0.72
C TRP A 174 9.62 -23.91 -2.19
N GLN A 175 10.25 -25.01 -2.60
CA GLN A 175 10.15 -25.53 -3.97
C GLN A 175 8.83 -26.28 -4.25
N LYS A 176 8.00 -26.55 -3.23
CA LYS A 176 6.71 -27.23 -3.36
C LYS A 176 5.51 -26.29 -3.47
N GLY A 177 5.70 -25.00 -3.17
CA GLY A 177 4.70 -23.93 -3.35
C GLY A 177 4.86 -23.21 -4.67
#